data_AF-A0A9D4SZE4-F1
#
_entry.id   AF-A0A9D4SZE4-F1
#
_cell.length_a   1.000
_cell.length_b   1.000
_cell.length_c   1.000
_cell.angle_alpha   90.00
_cell.angle_beta   90.00
_cell.angle_gamma   90.00
#
_symmetry.space_group_name_H-M   'P 1'
#
loop_
_entity.id
_entity.type
_entity.pdbx_description
1 polymer ?
#
loop_
_entity_poly.entity_id
_entity_poly.type
_entity_poly.pdbx_seq_one_letter_code
_entity_poly.pdbx_strand_id
1 'polypeptide(L)'
;MNPAIHEGRRKSRAEALQAKYTGRQDVLYTDAAEYENKAAHTAVAVRDNGALMTCCTVSGVETVEAEEVAIALAISQKGVRVVISDSKNAVRNY
;
A
#
# COMPACT_ATOMS: atom_id res chain seq x y z
N MET A 1 10.60 12.59 -7.91
CA MET A 1 11.08 11.50 -8.77
C MET A 1 10.49 11.77 -10.13
N ASN A 2 11.27 11.96 -11.19
CA ASN A 2 10.71 12.13 -12.53
C ASN A 2 10.31 10.75 -13.09
N PRO A 3 9.03 10.49 -13.40
CA PRO A 3 8.55 9.17 -13.85
C PRO A 3 9.22 8.69 -15.13
N ALA A 4 9.59 9.60 -16.03
CA ALA A 4 10.12 9.31 -17.36
C ALA A 4 11.63 9.04 -17.39
N ILE A 5 12.39 9.44 -16.36
CA ILE A 5 13.87 9.40 -16.38
C ILE A 5 14.43 8.30 -15.45
N HIS A 6 13.64 7.79 -14.51
CA HIS A 6 14.14 6.93 -13.42
C HIS A 6 13.50 5.54 -13.36
N GLU A 7 13.00 5.01 -14.47
CA GLU A 7 12.41 3.68 -14.54
C GLU A 7 13.33 2.59 -13.99
N GLY A 8 14.59 2.54 -14.42
CA GLY A 8 15.56 1.56 -13.92
C GLY A 8 15.78 1.62 -12.41
N ARG A 9 15.78 2.83 -11.82
CA ARG A 9 15.87 3.01 -10.36
C ARG A 9 14.60 2.57 -9.64
N ARG A 10 13.42 2.77 -10.24
CA ARG A 10 12.14 2.29 -9.68
C ARG A 10 12.09 0.77 -9.69
N LYS A 11 12.45 0.15 -10.81
CA LYS A 11 12.53 -1.31 -10.95
C LYS A 11 13.50 -1.92 -9.94
N SER A 12 14.74 -1.42 -9.89
CA SER A 12 15.74 -1.91 -8.93
C SER A 12 15.30 -1.76 -7.46
N ARG A 13 14.60 -0.67 -7.11
CA ARG A 13 14.01 -0.51 -5.77
C ARG A 13 12.91 -1.53 -5.50
N ALA A 14 12.00 -1.74 -6.45
CA ALA A 14 10.91 -2.71 -6.30
C ALA A 14 11.48 -4.13 -6.15
N GLU A 15 12.47 -4.50 -6.96
CA GLU A 15 13.17 -5.79 -6.86
C GLU A 15 13.89 -5.95 -5.52
N ALA A 16 14.57 -4.92 -5.04
CA ALA A 16 15.24 -4.96 -3.74
C ALA A 16 14.25 -5.09 -2.56
N LEU A 17 13.10 -4.39 -2.63
CA LEU A 17 12.03 -4.53 -1.64
C LEU A 17 11.42 -5.93 -1.67
N GLN A 18 11.12 -6.45 -2.87
CA GLN A 18 10.62 -7.80 -3.04
C GLN A 18 11.59 -8.82 -2.46
N ALA A 19 12.86 -8.79 -2.87
CA ALA A 19 13.89 -9.72 -2.39
C ALA A 19 14.05 -9.68 -0.85
N LYS A 20 13.90 -8.50 -0.24
CA LYS A 20 14.03 -8.32 1.21
C LYS A 20 12.84 -8.85 2.01
N TYR A 21 11.63 -8.78 1.44
CA TYR A 21 10.39 -8.99 2.20
C TYR A 21 9.55 -10.19 1.73
N THR A 22 9.86 -10.81 0.60
CA THR A 22 9.18 -12.02 0.11
C THR A 22 9.18 -13.12 1.18
N GLY A 23 8.04 -13.80 1.32
CA GLY A 23 7.84 -14.94 2.23
C GLY A 23 7.65 -14.58 3.71
N ARG A 24 7.77 -13.29 4.08
CA ARG A 24 7.62 -12.86 5.46
C ARG A 24 6.15 -12.66 5.85
N GLN A 25 5.74 -13.37 6.89
CA GLN A 25 4.37 -13.31 7.44
C GLN A 25 4.10 -12.07 8.32
N ASP A 26 5.12 -11.26 8.60
CA ASP A 26 5.01 -10.00 9.35
C ASP A 26 5.03 -8.75 8.44
N VAL A 27 4.93 -8.93 7.12
CA VAL A 27 4.89 -7.86 6.13
C VAL A 27 3.51 -7.80 5.46
N LEU A 28 2.96 -6.60 5.29
CA LEU A 28 1.81 -6.32 4.44
C LEU A 28 2.10 -5.21 3.42
N TYR A 29 1.47 -5.32 2.26
CA TYR A 29 1.50 -4.34 1.19
C TYR A 29 0.15 -3.64 1.14
N THR A 30 0.14 -2.33 0.97
CA THR A 30 -1.08 -1.51 1.00
C THR A 30 -1.25 -0.77 -0.30
N ASP A 31 -2.51 -0.55 -0.67
CA ASP A 31 -2.91 0.23 -1.83
C ASP A 31 -4.32 0.80 -1.60
N ALA A 32 -4.64 1.89 -2.28
CA ALA A 32 -5.99 2.40 -2.35
C ALA A 32 -6.37 2.82 -3.77
N ALA A 33 -7.59 2.46 -4.18
CA ALA A 33 -8.11 2.78 -5.50
C ALA A 33 -9.52 3.35 -5.42
N GLU A 34 -9.79 4.37 -6.23
CA GLU A 34 -11.13 4.92 -6.39
C GLU A 34 -12.04 3.89 -7.09
N TYR A 35 -13.31 3.86 -6.71
CA TYR A 35 -14.29 3.05 -7.41
C TYR A 35 -14.79 3.77 -8.66
N GLU A 36 -14.88 3.05 -9.78
CA GLU A 36 -15.39 3.63 -11.05
C GLU A 36 -16.82 4.18 -10.96
N ASN A 37 -17.67 3.58 -10.11
CA ASN A 37 -19.12 3.85 -10.08
C ASN A 37 -19.61 4.46 -8.76
N LYS A 38 -18.72 4.88 -7.85
CA LYS A 38 -19.11 5.55 -6.60
C LYS A 38 -18.00 6.47 -6.11
N ALA A 39 -18.38 7.61 -5.51
CA ALA A 39 -17.46 8.57 -4.88
C ALA A 39 -16.89 8.02 -3.54
N ALA A 40 -16.05 7.00 -3.66
CA ALA A 40 -15.41 6.30 -2.57
C ALA A 40 -14.14 5.59 -3.08
N HIS A 41 -13.31 5.14 -2.15
CA HIS A 41 -12.11 4.37 -2.42
C HIS A 41 -12.19 3.01 -1.72
N THR A 42 -11.57 2.01 -2.32
CA THR A 42 -11.22 0.77 -1.64
C THR A 42 -9.82 0.95 -1.07
N ALA A 43 -9.64 0.64 0.21
CA ALA A 43 -8.34 0.59 0.87
C ALA A 43 -8.06 -0.87 1.21
N VAL A 44 -6.88 -1.38 0.87
CA VAL A 44 -6.56 -2.80 1.02
C VAL A 44 -5.19 -3.01 1.66
N ALA A 45 -5.06 -4.12 2.40
CA ALA A 45 -3.77 -4.66 2.81
C ALA A 45 -3.68 -6.14 2.40
N VAL A 46 -2.61 -6.50 1.70
CA VAL A 46 -2.40 -7.82 1.09
C VAL A 46 -1.04 -8.40 1.44
N ARG A 47 -0.89 -9.71 1.24
CA ARG A 47 0.40 -10.43 1.26
C ARG A 47 1.13 -10.29 -0.07
N ASP A 48 2.41 -10.70 -0.09
CA ASP A 48 3.26 -10.71 -1.29
C ASP A 48 2.71 -11.59 -2.41
N ASN A 49 1.96 -12.64 -2.08
CA ASN A 49 1.25 -13.49 -3.03
C ASN A 49 -0.12 -12.94 -3.47
N GLY A 50 -0.48 -11.72 -3.06
CA GLY A 50 -1.77 -11.09 -3.36
C GLY A 50 -2.93 -11.54 -2.47
N ALA A 51 -2.70 -12.39 -1.45
CA ALA A 51 -3.75 -12.79 -0.53
C ALA A 51 -4.27 -11.59 0.26
N LEU A 52 -5.57 -11.33 0.18
CA LEU A 52 -6.24 -10.26 0.89
C LEU A 52 -6.25 -10.54 2.41
N MET A 53 -5.75 -9.60 3.20
CA MET A 53 -5.72 -9.70 4.66
C MET A 53 -6.83 -8.87 5.31
N THR A 54 -7.02 -7.64 4.82
CA THR A 54 -8.10 -6.75 5.24
C THR A 54 -8.38 -5.72 4.16
N CYS A 55 -9.60 -5.20 4.13
CA CYS A 55 -10.00 -4.09 3.28
C CYS A 55 -11.17 -3.33 3.88
N CYS A 56 -11.35 -2.09 3.44
CA CYS A 56 -12.60 -1.37 3.65
C CYS A 56 -12.92 -0.48 2.44
N THR A 57 -14.18 -0.09 2.34
CA THR A 57 -14.58 1.09 1.55
C THR A 57 -14.49 2.31 2.46
N VAL A 58 -13.86 3.38 1.98
CA VAL A 58 -13.86 4.71 2.62
C VAL A 58 -14.47 5.73 1.65
N SER A 59 -15.32 6.61 2.14
CA SER A 59 -16.01 7.63 1.35
C SER A 59 -15.74 9.02 1.89
N GLY A 60 -15.79 10.03 1.02
CA GLY A 60 -15.61 11.44 1.42
C GLY A 60 -14.18 11.80 1.80
N VAL A 61 -13.21 11.12 1.19
CA VAL A 61 -11.77 11.34 1.40
C VAL A 61 -11.06 11.47 0.06
N GLU A 62 -9.91 12.12 0.06
CA GLU A 62 -9.00 12.16 -1.08
C GLU A 62 -8.19 10.85 -1.19
N THR A 63 -7.62 10.57 -2.36
CA THR A 63 -6.85 9.33 -2.58
C THR A 63 -5.70 9.15 -1.59
N VAL A 64 -5.01 10.24 -1.19
CA VAL A 64 -3.92 10.17 -0.21
C VAL A 64 -4.43 9.74 1.18
N GLU A 65 -5.62 10.21 1.58
CA GLU A 65 -6.24 9.83 2.84
C GLU A 65 -6.73 8.37 2.78
N ALA A 66 -7.21 7.91 1.63
CA ALA A 66 -7.56 6.50 1.43
C ALA A 66 -6.32 5.57 1.55
N GLU A 67 -5.16 6.00 1.04
CA GLU A 67 -3.87 5.32 1.23
C GLU A 67 -3.45 5.28 2.71
N GLU A 68 -3.67 6.37 3.44
CA GLU A 68 -3.43 6.41 4.90
C GLU A 68 -4.34 5.44 5.66
N VAL A 69 -5.59 5.28 5.23
CA VAL A 69 -6.51 4.27 5.76
C VAL A 69 -6.00 2.86 5.46
N ALA A 70 -5.46 2.60 4.26
CA ALA A 70 -4.85 1.32 3.92
C ALA A 70 -3.66 0.98 4.85
N ILE A 71 -2.82 1.97 5.17
CA ILE A 71 -1.73 1.84 6.15
C ILE A 71 -2.28 1.55 7.56
N ALA A 72 -3.28 2.29 8.03
CA ALA A 72 -3.92 2.03 9.33
C ALA A 72 -4.48 0.60 9.42
N LEU A 73 -5.18 0.15 8.38
CA LEU A 73 -5.71 -1.20 8.29
C LEU A 73 -4.60 -2.24 8.42
N ALA A 74 -3.47 -2.06 7.74
CA ALA A 74 -2.34 -2.97 7.83
C ALA A 74 -1.70 -2.99 9.23
N ILE A 75 -1.49 -1.83 9.86
CA ILE A 75 -0.92 -1.70 11.21
C ILE A 75 -1.83 -2.37 12.27
N SER A 76 -3.14 -2.33 12.07
CA SER A 76 -4.11 -2.96 12.98
C SER A 76 -4.06 -4.50 12.97
N GLN A 77 -3.42 -5.11 11.98
CA GLN A 77 -3.33 -6.57 11.88
C GLN A 77 -2.31 -7.14 12.86
N LYS A 78 -2.72 -8.18 13.59
CA LYS A 78 -1.87 -8.83 14.58
C LYS A 78 -0.61 -9.41 13.94
N GLY A 79 0.55 -9.08 14.52
CA GLY A 79 1.84 -9.65 14.11
C GLY A 79 2.50 -8.97 12.93
N VAL A 80 1.89 -7.92 12.36
CA VAL A 80 2.53 -7.07 11.34
C VAL A 80 3.62 -6.23 11.98
N ARG A 81 4.79 -6.19 11.33
CA ARG A 81 5.95 -5.40 11.74
C ARG A 81 6.44 -4.45 10.64
N VAL A 82 6.06 -4.71 9.39
CA VAL A 82 6.46 -3.91 8.23
C VAL A 82 5.24 -3.70 7.34
N VAL A 83 5.00 -2.44 6.99
CA VAL A 83 4.00 -2.05 6.00
C VAL A 83 4.72 -1.43 4.81
N ILE A 84 4.36 -1.85 3.60
CA ILE A 84 4.93 -1.36 2.35
C ILE A 84 3.82 -0.66 1.57
N SER A 85 4.00 0.65 1.36
CA SER A 85 3.15 1.49 0.52
C SER A 85 4.01 2.15 -0.55
N ASP A 86 3.44 2.34 -1.75
CA ASP A 86 4.05 3.13 -2.81
C ASP A 86 3.61 4.61 -2.76
N SER A 87 2.58 4.94 -1.97
CA SER A 87 2.14 6.30 -1.67
C SER A 87 3.10 7.01 -0.72
N LYS A 88 4.06 7.72 -1.33
CA LYS A 88 5.04 8.53 -0.59
C LYS A 88 4.39 9.58 0.33
N ASN A 89 3.24 10.12 -0.06
CA ASN A 89 2.56 11.13 0.74
C ASN A 89 1.90 10.50 1.97
N ALA A 90 1.19 9.38 1.81
CA ALA A 90 0.60 8.66 2.94
C ALA A 90 1.67 8.21 3.96
N VAL A 91 2.79 7.64 3.47
CA VAL A 91 3.91 7.26 4.34
C VAL A 91 4.53 8.44 5.09
N ARG A 92 4.47 9.66 4.55
CA ARG A 92 5.03 10.86 5.20
C ARG A 92 4.12 11.48 6.24
N ASN A 93 2.82 11.21 6.14
CA ASN A 93 1.82 11.76 7.05
C ASN A 93 1.66 10.92 8.33
N TYR A 94 2.21 9.69 8.35
CA TYR A 94 2.41 8.85 9.54
C TYR A 94 3.77 9.07 10.19
#